data_AF-A0A6M1N7A2-F1
#
_entry.id   AF-A0A6M1N7A2-F1
#
_cell.length_a   1.000
_cell.length_b   1.000
_cell.length_c   1.000
_cell.angle_alpha   90.00
_cell.angle_beta   90.00
_cell.angle_gamma   90.00
#
_symmetry.space_group_name_H-M   'P 1'
#
loop_
_entity.id
_entity.type
_entity.pdbx_description
1 polymer ?
#
loop_
_entity_poly.entity_id
_entity_poly.type
_entity_poly.pdbx_seq_one_letter_code
_entity_poly.pdbx_strand_id
1 'polypeptide(L)'
;MRFYKFLILMFIGLSLSAVSCKKEANPGADDGKEKVEQFVVLNKSSATLVVGEELTLTPKFGMLATPQLVYEWETDNPDVVSISSNDDYSAKITAIAEGTATVTISSTTGSLAVSCTITVEGEEEEPVDDGVVRILAIGNSFSKDAVDDYFYELATENGTHVVVGNMTIGSASLDLHWQNASGDKADYDYRKVSENGTVSNASNRKLSTVLTEEPWDYISLQQVSSNSGQYNTFETPLPLLYDYVKSKATNPSVKIILHQTWAYAQNSTHAGFANYGSDQMTMYHAIVDAVGRAGNLINADLIIPVGTAIQNGRTSVIGDNFNRDGYHLDMNIGRYTAACTWFEAIFGINVVGHSFKPSGLSDYDAEIAQHAAHFAIQNPNEVTEMVDYQYVGGPDILQDPILIGFGYTTATPGWDGFIGREGSVTGSTIANLRDSKDNLTGISLVVTEGFHGNNVSGEKGTTTDLNIPDNISSYSYFGNSTSAFQGKLVEKSVITLSGLNKDGRYNLCFFGSRKDVAEGDNRETKYTAKGKNEVTAYINTSNNTSEIACTNNIQPDDAGEVTITITAGENNNSANGFYYLSVLRISAAE
;
A
#
# COMPACT_ATOMS: atom_id res chain seq x y z
N MET A 1 -13.02 -38.66 -11.17
CA MET A 1 -12.22 -39.85 -10.85
C MET A 1 -11.13 -39.41 -9.89
N ARG A 2 -11.05 -40.07 -8.72
CA ARG A 2 -10.08 -39.91 -7.60
C ARG A 2 -10.26 -38.75 -6.59
N PHE A 3 -10.84 -39.17 -5.46
CA PHE A 3 -10.77 -38.69 -4.08
C PHE A 3 -9.33 -38.60 -3.52
N TYR A 4 -9.10 -37.81 -2.46
CA TYR A 4 -8.52 -38.14 -1.12
C TYR A 4 -8.30 -36.81 -0.36
N LYS A 5 -9.07 -36.47 0.68
CA LYS A 5 -8.97 -36.83 2.12
C LYS A 5 -7.83 -36.13 2.87
N PHE A 6 -8.22 -35.19 3.73
CA PHE A 6 -7.45 -34.64 4.86
C PHE A 6 -7.30 -35.69 5.97
N LEU A 7 -6.11 -35.72 6.58
CA LEU A 7 -5.75 -36.50 7.77
C LEU A 7 -5.28 -35.49 8.84
N ILE A 8 -5.98 -35.41 9.97
CA ILE A 8 -5.50 -34.72 11.18
C ILE A 8 -5.33 -35.77 12.26
N LEU A 9 -4.09 -35.84 12.77
CA LEU A 9 -3.68 -36.62 13.94
C LEU A 9 -4.25 -35.98 15.21
N MET A 10 -4.80 -36.81 16.10
CA MET A 10 -4.99 -36.44 17.50
C MET A 10 -4.37 -37.52 18.39
N PHE A 11 -3.43 -37.08 19.23
CA PHE A 11 -2.74 -37.87 20.26
C PHE A 11 -3.73 -38.24 21.37
N ILE A 12 -3.83 -39.52 21.71
CA ILE A 12 -4.51 -40.01 22.92
C ILE A 12 -3.46 -40.64 23.83
N GLY A 13 -3.22 -39.99 24.98
CA GLY A 13 -2.46 -40.57 26.09
C GLY A 13 -3.30 -41.61 26.83
N LEU A 14 -2.79 -42.85 26.87
CA LEU A 14 -3.31 -43.91 27.74
C LEU A 14 -2.98 -43.62 29.20
N SER A 15 -3.98 -43.63 30.07
CA SER A 15 -3.81 -43.98 31.48
C SER A 15 -4.60 -45.26 31.77
N LEU A 16 -3.86 -46.33 32.11
CA LEU A 16 -4.39 -47.61 32.56
C LEU A 16 -4.87 -47.49 34.02
N SER A 17 -6.07 -47.98 34.30
CA SER A 17 -6.43 -48.50 35.62
C SER A 17 -7.05 -49.88 35.46
N ALA A 18 -6.33 -50.88 35.97
CA ALA A 18 -6.71 -52.28 35.95
C ALA A 18 -7.62 -52.62 37.13
N VAL A 19 -8.72 -53.33 36.88
CA VAL A 19 -9.43 -54.11 37.89
C VAL A 19 -9.57 -55.55 37.41
N SER A 20 -9.15 -56.44 38.30
CA SER A 20 -8.87 -57.86 38.14
C SER A 20 -10.14 -58.71 38.10
N CYS A 21 -10.25 -59.61 37.11
CA CYS A 21 -11.20 -60.74 37.12
C CYS A 21 -10.48 -62.01 37.60
N LYS A 22 -10.93 -62.59 38.73
CA LYS A 22 -10.68 -63.99 39.08
C LYS A 22 -11.82 -64.88 38.57
N LYS A 23 -11.41 -66.00 37.99
CA LYS A 23 -12.19 -67.02 37.28
C LYS A 23 -12.56 -68.15 38.26
N GLU A 24 -13.81 -68.60 38.25
CA GLU A 24 -14.14 -70.03 38.39
C GLU A 24 -15.40 -70.34 37.58
N ALA A 25 -15.35 -71.50 36.90
CA ALA A 25 -16.41 -72.03 36.06
C ALA A 25 -17.14 -73.15 36.81
N ASN A 26 -18.44 -73.29 36.59
CA ASN A 26 -19.09 -74.61 36.59
C ASN A 26 -20.29 -74.60 35.63
N PRO A 27 -20.54 -75.69 34.87
CA PRO A 27 -21.46 -75.69 33.75
C PRO A 27 -22.87 -76.14 34.19
N GLY A 28 -23.89 -75.53 33.58
CA GLY A 28 -25.27 -75.95 33.78
C GLY A 28 -26.20 -75.23 32.82
N ALA A 29 -26.72 -76.00 31.87
CA ALA A 29 -27.96 -75.84 31.10
C ALA A 29 -28.37 -74.45 30.58
N ASP A 30 -28.48 -74.45 29.25
CA ASP A 30 -29.18 -73.54 28.36
C ASP A 30 -30.60 -73.15 28.81
N ASP A 31 -30.76 -71.87 29.15
CA ASP A 31 -31.99 -71.10 29.02
C ASP A 31 -31.71 -70.00 27.99
N GLY A 32 -31.69 -70.34 26.70
CA GLY A 32 -31.40 -69.46 25.56
C GLY A 32 -32.33 -68.23 25.45
N LYS A 33 -32.03 -67.20 26.23
CA LYS A 33 -32.38 -65.81 25.92
C LYS A 33 -31.10 -64.99 25.94
N GLU A 34 -30.63 -64.58 24.77
CA GLU A 34 -29.66 -63.49 24.67
C GLU A 34 -30.17 -62.31 25.52
N LYS A 35 -29.41 -61.91 26.55
CA LYS A 35 -29.62 -60.61 27.19
C LYS A 35 -29.27 -59.56 26.13
N VAL A 36 -30.28 -59.06 25.44
CA VAL A 36 -30.15 -57.89 24.56
C VAL A 36 -29.83 -56.70 25.47
N GLU A 37 -28.57 -56.23 25.46
CA GLU A 37 -28.21 -55.00 26.16
C GLU A 37 -28.91 -53.81 25.47
N GLN A 38 -29.84 -53.18 26.19
CA GLN A 38 -30.54 -51.99 25.73
C GLN A 38 -29.65 -50.78 25.99
N PHE A 39 -29.36 -50.00 24.94
CA PHE A 39 -28.65 -48.72 25.03
C PHE A 39 -29.36 -47.65 24.21
N VAL A 40 -29.06 -46.39 24.49
CA VAL A 40 -29.50 -45.21 23.75
C VAL A 40 -28.28 -44.33 23.46
N VAL A 41 -28.16 -43.84 22.22
CA VAL A 41 -27.12 -42.88 21.81
C VAL A 41 -27.76 -41.75 21.01
N LEU A 42 -27.23 -40.54 21.09
CA LEU A 42 -27.67 -39.41 20.27
C LEU A 42 -26.83 -39.29 19.00
N ASN A 43 -27.43 -38.70 17.96
CA ASN A 43 -26.73 -38.28 16.75
C ASN A 43 -25.62 -37.24 17.02
N LYS A 44 -25.69 -36.50 18.14
CA LYS A 44 -24.72 -35.50 18.57
C LYS A 44 -24.53 -35.52 20.09
N SER A 45 -23.29 -35.40 20.54
CA SER A 45 -22.95 -35.17 21.96
C SER A 45 -22.79 -33.68 22.30
N SER A 46 -22.63 -32.82 21.30
CA SER A 46 -22.65 -31.36 21.45
C SER A 46 -23.06 -30.63 20.16
N ALA A 47 -23.50 -29.38 20.30
CA ALA A 47 -23.76 -28.44 19.19
C ALA A 47 -23.63 -26.99 19.65
N THR A 48 -23.34 -26.09 18.70
CA THR A 48 -23.43 -24.63 18.87
C THR A 48 -24.58 -24.13 18.01
N LEU A 49 -25.39 -23.23 18.55
CA LEU A 49 -26.55 -22.60 17.90
C LEU A 49 -26.52 -21.08 18.12
N VAL A 50 -27.09 -20.30 17.22
CA VAL A 50 -27.40 -18.88 17.46
C VAL A 50 -28.81 -18.77 18.05
N VAL A 51 -29.10 -17.75 18.86
CA VAL A 51 -30.46 -17.47 19.36
C VAL A 51 -31.48 -17.52 18.20
N GLY A 52 -32.56 -18.29 18.39
CA GLY A 52 -33.60 -18.52 17.37
C GLY A 52 -33.36 -19.74 16.47
N GLU A 53 -32.14 -20.30 16.41
CA GLU A 53 -31.87 -21.51 15.64
C GLU A 53 -32.45 -22.78 16.28
N GLU A 54 -32.59 -23.81 15.45
CA GLU A 54 -33.22 -25.08 15.83
C GLU A 54 -32.34 -26.27 15.45
N LEU A 55 -32.25 -27.25 16.35
CA LEU A 55 -31.51 -28.50 16.15
C LEU A 55 -32.43 -29.70 16.41
N THR A 56 -32.37 -30.70 15.54
CA THR A 56 -33.01 -31.99 15.81
C THR A 56 -32.00 -32.99 16.40
N LEU A 57 -32.29 -33.45 17.62
CA LEU A 57 -31.61 -34.57 18.25
C LEU A 57 -32.41 -35.86 18.03
N THR A 58 -31.76 -36.87 17.47
CA THR A 58 -32.39 -38.15 17.15
C THR A 58 -31.72 -39.26 17.97
N PRO A 59 -32.44 -39.88 18.93
CA PRO A 59 -31.93 -41.02 19.66
C PRO A 59 -31.93 -42.26 18.78
N LYS A 60 -30.87 -43.06 18.89
CA LYS A 60 -30.79 -44.41 18.33
C LYS A 60 -30.79 -45.41 19.48
N PHE A 61 -31.81 -46.25 19.50
CA PHE A 61 -31.93 -47.36 20.43
C PHE A 61 -31.21 -48.60 19.85
N GLY A 62 -30.80 -49.54 20.72
CA GLY A 62 -30.13 -50.80 20.33
C GLY A 62 -30.93 -51.69 19.37
N MET A 63 -30.54 -52.96 19.19
CA MET A 63 -31.02 -53.87 18.11
C MET A 63 -32.53 -54.23 18.08
N LEU A 64 -33.36 -53.57 18.88
CA LEU A 64 -34.80 -53.76 18.88
C LEU A 64 -35.47 -52.76 17.92
N ALA A 65 -36.35 -53.26 17.05
CA ALA A 65 -37.09 -52.43 16.08
C ALA A 65 -38.09 -51.46 16.75
N THR A 66 -38.33 -51.58 18.05
CA THR A 66 -39.24 -50.71 18.82
C THR A 66 -38.72 -50.58 20.25
N PRO A 67 -38.56 -49.34 20.79
CA PRO A 67 -38.10 -49.14 22.17
C PRO A 67 -39.10 -49.75 23.16
N GLN A 68 -38.58 -50.47 24.16
CA GLN A 68 -39.36 -51.16 25.20
C GLN A 68 -39.62 -50.27 26.44
N LEU A 69 -39.03 -49.09 26.46
CA LEU A 69 -39.14 -48.10 27.53
C LEU A 69 -39.76 -46.82 26.98
N VAL A 70 -40.45 -46.10 27.86
CA VAL A 70 -40.85 -44.72 27.59
C VAL A 70 -39.67 -43.82 27.90
N TYR A 71 -39.42 -42.82 27.06
CA TYR A 71 -38.33 -41.86 27.22
C TYR A 71 -38.89 -40.45 27.28
N GLU A 72 -38.26 -39.62 28.11
CA GLU A 72 -38.60 -38.21 28.28
C GLU A 72 -37.36 -37.35 28.09
N TRP A 73 -37.57 -36.12 27.62
CA TRP A 73 -36.52 -35.15 27.39
C TRP A 73 -36.55 -34.06 28.47
N GLU A 74 -35.38 -33.66 28.94
CA GLU A 74 -35.21 -32.57 29.90
C GLU A 74 -34.01 -31.69 29.52
N THR A 75 -34.02 -30.44 29.99
CA THR A 75 -32.88 -29.52 29.92
C THR A 75 -32.55 -29.06 31.33
N ASP A 76 -31.27 -28.90 31.65
CA ASP A 76 -30.81 -28.30 32.91
C ASP A 76 -30.99 -26.77 32.94
N ASN A 77 -31.23 -26.15 31.78
CA ASN A 77 -31.36 -24.70 31.62
C ASN A 77 -32.45 -24.33 30.59
N PRO A 78 -33.71 -24.22 31.03
CA PRO A 78 -34.84 -23.88 30.16
C PRO A 78 -34.86 -22.41 29.72
N ASP A 79 -34.02 -21.56 30.30
CA ASP A 79 -33.87 -20.16 29.87
C ASP A 79 -32.96 -20.05 28.63
N VAL A 80 -32.14 -21.06 28.34
CA VAL A 80 -31.18 -21.09 27.22
C VAL A 80 -31.71 -21.91 26.04
N VAL A 81 -32.40 -23.04 26.28
CA VAL A 81 -33.02 -23.86 25.22
C VAL A 81 -34.41 -24.34 25.61
N SER A 82 -35.30 -24.49 24.62
CA SER A 82 -36.56 -25.23 24.77
C SER A 82 -36.51 -26.55 24.01
N ILE A 83 -37.33 -27.50 24.45
CA ILE A 83 -37.42 -28.84 23.87
C ILE A 83 -38.86 -29.13 23.43
N SER A 84 -39.03 -29.60 22.19
CA SER A 84 -40.27 -30.17 21.68
C SER A 84 -40.01 -31.60 21.20
N SER A 85 -40.58 -32.59 21.89
CA SER A 85 -40.44 -34.01 21.54
C SER A 85 -41.45 -34.45 20.48
N ASN A 86 -41.01 -35.36 19.61
CA ASN A 86 -41.82 -35.98 18.57
C ASN A 86 -42.21 -37.42 18.95
N ASP A 87 -43.21 -37.97 18.26
CA ASP A 87 -43.69 -39.36 18.47
C ASP A 87 -42.60 -40.43 18.22
N ASP A 88 -41.56 -40.10 17.47
CA ASP A 88 -40.43 -40.98 17.16
C ASP A 88 -39.26 -40.86 18.17
N TYR A 89 -39.48 -40.19 19.30
CA TYR A 89 -38.51 -39.86 20.36
C TYR A 89 -37.43 -38.85 19.96
N SER A 90 -37.42 -38.35 18.72
CA SER A 90 -36.57 -37.20 18.39
C SER A 90 -37.06 -35.96 19.13
N ALA A 91 -36.14 -35.03 19.38
CA ALA A 91 -36.46 -33.75 19.98
C ALA A 91 -35.93 -32.61 19.11
N LYS A 92 -36.78 -31.60 18.94
CA LYS A 92 -36.41 -30.31 18.39
C LYS A 92 -36.00 -29.40 19.54
N ILE A 93 -34.76 -28.92 19.48
CA ILE A 93 -34.15 -28.01 20.44
C ILE A 93 -34.15 -26.63 19.80
N THR A 94 -34.75 -25.63 20.46
CA THR A 94 -34.77 -24.25 19.99
C THR A 94 -33.95 -23.38 20.94
N ALA A 95 -32.98 -22.64 20.40
CA ALA A 95 -32.14 -21.72 21.14
C ALA A 95 -32.93 -20.47 21.57
N ILE A 96 -32.91 -20.13 22.86
CA ILE A 96 -33.70 -19.05 23.46
C ILE A 96 -32.83 -17.84 23.82
N ALA A 97 -31.69 -18.07 24.48
CA ALA A 97 -30.82 -17.02 24.97
C ALA A 97 -29.37 -17.50 25.05
N GLU A 98 -28.41 -16.56 25.02
CA GLU A 98 -26.99 -16.86 25.13
C GLU A 98 -26.69 -17.66 26.41
N GLY A 99 -25.87 -18.72 26.27
CA GLY A 99 -25.47 -19.54 27.40
C GLY A 99 -25.14 -20.97 27.01
N THR A 100 -25.15 -21.87 27.98
CA THR A 100 -24.95 -23.31 27.74
C THR A 100 -26.01 -24.10 28.49
N ALA A 101 -26.55 -25.13 27.84
CA ALA A 101 -27.54 -26.05 28.39
C ALA A 101 -27.19 -27.51 28.04
N THR A 102 -27.49 -28.42 28.95
CA THR A 102 -27.40 -29.87 28.72
C THR A 102 -28.79 -30.44 28.52
N VAL A 103 -29.04 -30.95 27.32
CA VAL A 103 -30.29 -31.61 26.95
C VAL A 103 -30.12 -33.12 27.14
N THR A 104 -31.00 -33.75 27.93
CA THR A 104 -30.91 -35.18 28.27
C THR A 104 -32.18 -35.90 27.87
N ILE A 105 -32.04 -37.07 27.22
CA ILE A 105 -33.13 -38.05 27.08
C ILE A 105 -32.90 -39.18 28.08
N SER A 106 -33.91 -39.50 28.88
CA SER A 106 -33.84 -40.56 29.89
C SER A 106 -35.05 -41.48 29.82
N SER A 107 -34.85 -42.77 30.13
CA SER A 107 -35.97 -43.70 30.30
C SER A 107 -36.76 -43.33 31.56
N THR A 108 -38.08 -43.42 31.56
CA THR A 108 -38.94 -43.10 32.73
C THR A 108 -38.65 -43.96 33.97
N THR A 109 -37.98 -45.10 33.80
CA THR A 109 -37.48 -45.95 34.89
C THR A 109 -36.13 -45.49 35.46
N GLY A 110 -35.50 -44.47 34.89
CA GLY A 110 -34.20 -43.91 35.27
C GLY A 110 -32.98 -44.78 34.90
N SER A 111 -33.17 -45.90 34.21
CA SER A 111 -32.13 -46.90 33.94
C SER A 111 -31.19 -46.57 32.78
N LEU A 112 -31.61 -45.69 31.86
CA LEU A 112 -30.84 -45.26 30.69
C LEU A 112 -30.97 -43.76 30.50
N ALA A 113 -29.85 -43.05 30.28
CA ALA A 113 -29.83 -41.63 29.96
C ALA A 113 -28.66 -41.30 29.02
N VAL A 114 -28.87 -40.35 28.11
CA VAL A 114 -27.81 -39.78 27.26
C VAL A 114 -28.07 -38.30 27.04
N SER A 115 -27.00 -37.51 26.96
CA SER A 115 -27.07 -36.05 26.94
C SER A 115 -26.33 -35.44 25.75
N CYS A 116 -26.71 -34.21 25.39
CA CYS A 116 -26.08 -33.35 24.41
C CYS A 116 -25.87 -31.97 25.02
N THR A 117 -24.65 -31.42 24.93
CA THR A 117 -24.37 -30.04 25.38
C THR A 117 -24.61 -29.06 24.24
N ILE A 118 -25.47 -28.07 24.47
CA ILE A 118 -25.82 -27.01 23.52
C ILE A 118 -25.22 -25.70 24.04
N THR A 119 -24.36 -25.07 23.23
CA THR A 119 -23.90 -23.70 23.45
C THR A 119 -24.70 -22.78 22.55
N VAL A 120 -25.38 -21.79 23.14
CA VAL A 120 -26.13 -20.78 22.41
C VAL A 120 -25.32 -19.48 22.41
N GLU A 121 -25.00 -19.00 21.22
CA GLU A 121 -24.34 -17.72 20.98
C GLU A 121 -25.42 -16.65 20.70
N GLY A 122 -25.15 -15.39 21.07
CA GLY A 122 -26.08 -14.28 20.80
C GLY A 122 -26.30 -14.07 19.30
N GLU A 123 -27.41 -13.42 18.93
CA GLU A 123 -27.57 -12.91 17.55
C GLU A 123 -26.39 -12.00 17.23
N GLU A 124 -25.70 -12.24 16.10
CA GLU A 124 -24.79 -11.23 15.55
C GLU A 124 -25.66 -10.01 15.22
N GLU A 125 -25.51 -8.93 15.99
CA GLU A 125 -25.99 -7.63 15.54
C GLU A 125 -25.19 -7.27 14.29
N GLU A 126 -25.75 -7.58 13.12
CA GLU A 126 -25.28 -7.02 11.86
C GLU A 126 -25.21 -5.50 12.06
N PRO A 127 -24.03 -4.88 11.92
CA PRO A 127 -23.92 -3.44 12.10
C PRO A 127 -24.92 -2.76 11.18
N VAL A 128 -25.64 -1.77 11.71
CA VAL A 128 -26.52 -0.93 10.90
C VAL A 128 -25.67 -0.37 9.77
N ASP A 129 -25.90 -0.85 8.54
CA ASP A 129 -25.25 -0.33 7.34
C ASP A 129 -25.75 1.10 7.12
N ASP A 130 -24.98 2.06 7.64
CA ASP A 130 -25.23 3.49 7.48
C ASP A 130 -24.70 4.02 6.14
N GLY A 131 -24.22 3.13 5.26
CA GLY A 131 -23.66 3.46 3.96
C GLY A 131 -22.27 4.09 4.03
N VAL A 132 -21.62 4.14 5.21
CA VAL A 132 -20.30 4.72 5.40
C VAL A 132 -19.24 3.63 5.54
N VAL A 133 -18.29 3.58 4.61
CA VAL A 133 -17.19 2.62 4.64
C VAL A 133 -16.03 3.16 5.48
N ARG A 134 -15.64 2.42 6.52
CA ARG A 134 -14.63 2.81 7.51
C ARG A 134 -13.37 1.98 7.33
N ILE A 135 -12.26 2.65 7.05
CA ILE A 135 -10.97 2.01 6.76
C ILE A 135 -9.90 2.51 7.71
N LEU A 136 -9.18 1.59 8.35
CA LEU A 136 -8.02 1.89 9.20
C LEU A 136 -6.76 1.23 8.65
N ALA A 137 -5.76 2.02 8.29
CA ALA A 137 -4.44 1.51 8.00
C ALA A 137 -3.56 1.50 9.26
N ILE A 138 -2.92 0.36 9.56
CA ILE A 138 -1.88 0.25 10.59
C ILE A 138 -0.55 0.02 9.89
N GLY A 139 0.31 1.04 9.92
CA GLY A 139 1.56 1.00 9.17
C GLY A 139 2.52 2.13 9.52
N ASN A 140 3.03 2.78 8.48
CA ASN A 140 4.16 3.69 8.54
C ASN A 140 4.07 4.72 7.40
N SER A 141 5.20 5.26 6.94
CA SER A 141 5.22 6.20 5.83
C SER A 141 4.65 5.63 4.52
N PHE A 142 4.63 4.31 4.33
CA PHE A 142 4.08 3.66 3.13
C PHE A 142 2.56 3.57 3.18
N SER A 143 1.93 3.34 4.33
CA SER A 143 0.47 3.45 4.43
C SER A 143 0.03 4.90 4.18
N LYS A 144 0.80 5.86 4.72
CA LYS A 144 0.60 7.28 4.43
C LYS A 144 0.64 7.60 2.93
N ASP A 145 1.64 7.08 2.21
CA ASP A 145 1.71 7.27 0.76
C ASP A 145 0.52 6.65 -0.01
N ALA A 146 -0.24 5.73 0.58
CA ALA A 146 -1.37 5.07 -0.09
C ALA A 146 -2.74 5.66 0.27
N VAL A 147 -2.97 6.04 1.54
CA VAL A 147 -4.32 6.40 2.03
C VAL A 147 -4.46 7.82 2.55
N ASP A 148 -3.37 8.55 2.84
CA ASP A 148 -3.51 9.90 3.40
C ASP A 148 -3.98 10.92 2.35
N ASP A 149 -3.54 10.74 1.10
CA ASP A 149 -3.87 11.61 -0.02
C ASP A 149 -4.66 10.84 -1.08
N TYR A 150 -5.55 11.55 -1.77
CA TYR A 150 -6.28 11.11 -2.97
C TYR A 150 -7.37 10.04 -2.76
N PHE A 151 -7.20 9.12 -1.82
CA PHE A 151 -8.16 8.04 -1.60
C PHE A 151 -9.55 8.56 -1.20
N TYR A 152 -9.61 9.56 -0.30
CA TYR A 152 -10.88 10.15 0.14
C TYR A 152 -11.62 10.83 -1.02
N GLU A 153 -10.90 11.59 -1.85
CA GLU A 153 -11.47 12.27 -3.01
C GLU A 153 -11.95 11.28 -4.09
N LEU A 154 -11.19 10.21 -4.36
CA LEU A 154 -11.60 9.13 -5.27
C LEU A 154 -12.90 8.44 -4.80
N ALA A 155 -13.01 8.16 -3.49
CA ALA A 155 -14.21 7.56 -2.93
C ALA A 155 -15.42 8.50 -3.01
N THR A 156 -15.24 9.77 -2.63
CA THR A 156 -16.34 10.74 -2.58
C THR A 156 -16.80 11.21 -3.96
N GLU A 157 -15.94 11.19 -4.98
CA GLU A 157 -16.34 11.44 -6.37
C GLU A 157 -17.45 10.48 -6.83
N ASN A 158 -17.42 9.23 -6.38
CA ASN A 158 -18.44 8.22 -6.67
C ASN A 158 -19.68 8.28 -5.77
N GLY A 159 -19.75 9.25 -4.87
CA GLY A 159 -20.80 9.30 -3.85
C GLY A 159 -20.62 8.26 -2.74
N THR A 160 -19.46 7.61 -2.63
CA THR A 160 -19.16 6.71 -1.53
C THR A 160 -18.74 7.51 -0.31
N HIS A 161 -19.47 7.36 0.78
CA HIS A 161 -19.15 7.98 2.06
C HIS A 161 -18.08 7.15 2.77
N VAL A 162 -16.98 7.78 3.18
CA VAL A 162 -15.85 7.08 3.80
C VAL A 162 -15.31 7.80 5.03
N VAL A 163 -14.83 7.00 5.99
CA VAL A 163 -13.97 7.46 7.08
C VAL A 163 -12.63 6.75 6.95
N VAL A 164 -11.53 7.51 6.94
CA VAL A 164 -10.19 6.97 6.69
C VAL A 164 -9.28 7.29 7.87
N GLY A 165 -8.85 6.26 8.58
CA GLY A 165 -7.85 6.34 9.65
C GLY A 165 -6.50 5.79 9.18
N ASN A 166 -5.41 6.39 9.63
CA ASN A 166 -4.06 5.89 9.40
C ASN A 166 -3.22 6.03 10.68
N MET A 167 -2.81 4.89 11.22
CA MET A 167 -1.98 4.73 12.40
C MET A 167 -0.54 4.50 11.97
N THR A 168 0.29 5.52 12.16
CA THR A 168 1.65 5.54 11.62
C THR A 168 2.71 5.64 12.71
N ILE A 169 3.77 4.86 12.55
CA ILE A 169 5.05 5.07 13.21
C ILE A 169 6.13 5.01 12.12
N GLY A 170 7.05 5.97 12.10
CA GLY A 170 8.13 6.00 11.10
C GLY A 170 8.92 4.69 11.08
N SER A 171 9.07 4.08 9.90
CA SER A 171 9.78 2.81 9.69
C SER A 171 9.29 1.63 10.53
N ALA A 172 8.03 1.64 11.00
CA ALA A 172 7.52 0.55 11.81
C ALA A 172 7.42 -0.77 11.04
N SER A 173 7.97 -1.82 11.65
CA SER A 173 7.82 -3.21 11.26
C SER A 173 6.64 -3.86 11.98
N LEU A 174 6.24 -5.04 11.52
CA LEU A 174 5.25 -5.88 12.23
C LEU A 174 5.69 -6.14 13.69
N ASP A 175 6.99 -6.35 13.94
CA ASP A 175 7.54 -6.48 15.30
C ASP A 175 7.26 -5.26 16.17
N LEU A 176 7.47 -4.06 15.65
CA LEU A 176 7.19 -2.84 16.41
C LEU A 176 5.69 -2.68 16.67
N HIS A 177 4.85 -2.96 15.68
CA HIS A 177 3.40 -2.94 15.85
C HIS A 177 2.95 -3.91 16.95
N TRP A 178 3.44 -5.14 16.93
CA TRP A 178 3.14 -6.13 17.95
C TRP A 178 3.62 -5.70 19.34
N GLN A 179 4.86 -5.23 19.47
CA GLN A 179 5.39 -4.75 20.75
C GLN A 179 4.54 -3.61 21.35
N ASN A 180 4.04 -2.72 20.48
CA ASN A 180 3.20 -1.60 20.90
C ASN A 180 1.77 -2.06 21.23
N ALA A 181 1.21 -3.02 20.48
CA ALA A 181 -0.10 -3.61 20.73
C ALA A 181 -0.11 -4.40 22.04
N SER A 182 0.83 -5.34 22.23
CA SER A 182 0.94 -6.18 23.42
C SER A 182 1.28 -5.38 24.68
N GLY A 183 2.02 -4.28 24.52
CA GLY A 183 2.38 -3.36 25.61
C GLY A 183 1.39 -2.22 25.83
N ASP A 184 0.31 -2.14 25.04
CA ASP A 184 -0.66 -1.04 25.05
C ASP A 184 -0.02 0.37 25.01
N LYS A 185 1.04 0.52 24.19
CA LYS A 185 1.84 1.74 24.13
C LYS A 185 1.17 2.82 23.29
N ALA A 186 1.37 4.06 23.72
CA ALA A 186 0.82 5.27 23.13
C ALA A 186 1.84 5.93 22.20
N ASP A 187 2.24 5.25 21.13
CA ASP A 187 3.37 5.63 20.28
C ASP A 187 2.97 6.03 18.84
N TYR A 188 1.70 5.89 18.47
CA TYR A 188 1.25 6.13 17.09
C TYR A 188 0.91 7.61 16.84
N ASP A 189 1.30 8.11 15.68
CA ASP A 189 0.67 9.27 15.06
C ASP A 189 -0.56 8.79 14.28
N TYR A 190 -1.71 9.35 14.61
CA TYR A 190 -3.00 9.01 14.02
C TYR A 190 -3.53 10.16 13.20
N ARG A 191 -3.72 9.93 11.90
CA ARG A 191 -4.46 10.82 11.02
C ARG A 191 -5.83 10.23 10.74
N LYS A 192 -6.88 11.04 10.83
CA LYS A 192 -8.25 10.63 10.49
C LYS A 192 -8.91 11.66 9.58
N VAL A 193 -9.47 11.20 8.47
CA VAL A 193 -10.41 11.95 7.64
C VAL A 193 -11.81 11.49 8.01
N SER A 194 -12.63 12.39 8.56
CA SER A 194 -14.04 12.10 8.86
C SER A 194 -14.88 12.07 7.58
N GLU A 195 -16.13 11.59 7.69
CA GLU A 195 -17.06 11.46 6.58
C GLU A 195 -17.22 12.76 5.77
N ASN A 196 -17.24 13.91 6.45
CA ASN A 196 -17.35 15.24 5.84
C ASN A 196 -16.02 15.82 5.29
N GLY A 197 -14.95 15.03 5.28
CA GLY A 197 -13.64 15.42 4.75
C GLY A 197 -12.76 16.20 5.72
N THR A 198 -13.18 16.34 6.99
CA THR A 198 -12.36 17.03 7.99
C THR A 198 -11.17 16.16 8.39
N VAL A 199 -9.97 16.70 8.21
CA VAL A 199 -8.72 16.03 8.60
C VAL A 199 -8.38 16.40 10.05
N SER A 200 -8.11 15.38 10.86
CA SER A 200 -7.59 15.52 12.23
C SER A 200 -6.31 14.71 12.40
N ASN A 201 -5.41 15.20 13.26
CA ASN A 201 -4.16 14.55 13.58
C ASN A 201 -3.99 14.50 15.10
N ALA A 202 -3.54 13.37 15.63
CA ALA A 202 -3.26 13.19 17.04
C ALA A 202 -2.03 12.30 17.24
N SER A 203 -1.06 12.77 18.00
CA SER A 203 0.12 11.99 18.40
C SER A 203 -0.13 11.23 19.71
N ASN A 204 0.76 10.27 19.99
CA ASN A 204 0.73 9.44 21.19
C ASN A 204 -0.59 8.65 21.34
N ARG A 205 -1.09 8.09 20.24
CA ARG A 205 -2.29 7.24 20.24
C ARG A 205 -1.92 5.79 20.50
N LYS A 206 -2.84 5.10 21.18
CA LYS A 206 -2.77 3.65 21.43
C LYS A 206 -3.57 2.92 20.37
N LEU A 207 -3.06 1.76 19.93
CA LEU A 207 -3.80 0.92 18.99
C LEU A 207 -5.13 0.43 19.58
N SER A 208 -5.13 0.04 20.86
CA SER A 208 -6.34 -0.41 21.58
C SER A 208 -7.49 0.60 21.57
N THR A 209 -7.17 1.90 21.62
CA THR A 209 -8.19 2.96 21.64
C THR A 209 -8.75 3.20 20.25
N VAL A 210 -7.89 3.28 19.23
CA VAL A 210 -8.31 3.59 17.86
C VAL A 210 -9.09 2.43 17.24
N LEU A 211 -8.75 1.17 17.57
CA LEU A 211 -9.48 0.00 17.11
C LEU A 211 -10.95 -0.03 17.57
N THR A 212 -11.28 0.69 18.65
CA THR A 212 -12.66 0.78 19.19
C THR A 212 -13.35 2.11 18.86
N GLU A 213 -12.69 3.04 18.17
CA GLU A 213 -13.26 4.37 17.87
C GLU A 213 -14.34 4.35 16.79
N GLU A 214 -14.25 3.40 15.85
CA GLU A 214 -15.18 3.25 14.73
C GLU A 214 -15.47 1.75 14.55
N PRO A 215 -16.67 1.38 14.06
CA PRO A 215 -16.92 0.03 13.57
C PRO A 215 -16.20 -0.16 12.23
N TRP A 216 -14.87 -0.26 12.27
CA TRP A 216 -14.02 -0.38 11.07
C TRP A 216 -14.46 -1.57 10.21
N ASP A 217 -14.77 -1.32 8.94
CA ASP A 217 -15.11 -2.36 7.97
C ASP A 217 -13.85 -3.04 7.43
N TYR A 218 -12.78 -2.25 7.31
CA TYR A 218 -11.50 -2.68 6.78
C TYR A 218 -10.36 -2.24 7.68
N ILE A 219 -9.48 -3.16 8.06
CA ILE A 219 -8.24 -2.84 8.77
C ILE A 219 -7.06 -3.44 8.02
N SER A 220 -6.10 -2.61 7.61
CA SER A 220 -4.92 -3.08 6.89
C SER A 220 -3.69 -3.24 7.77
N LEU A 221 -2.92 -4.29 7.52
CA LEU A 221 -1.59 -4.53 8.07
C LEU A 221 -0.54 -4.53 6.95
N GLN A 222 0.69 -4.13 7.29
CA GLN A 222 1.83 -4.20 6.38
C GLN A 222 3.16 -4.38 7.12
N GLN A 223 4.17 -4.86 6.40
CA GLN A 223 5.54 -4.92 6.89
C GLN A 223 6.32 -3.63 6.55
N VAL A 224 7.42 -3.38 7.27
CA VAL A 224 8.41 -2.36 6.90
C VAL A 224 9.06 -2.72 5.55
N SER A 225 9.31 -1.72 4.72
CA SER A 225 9.71 -1.94 3.33
C SER A 225 11.01 -2.75 3.17
N SER A 226 11.99 -2.61 4.07
CA SER A 226 13.23 -3.41 4.03
C SER A 226 13.00 -4.91 4.20
N ASN A 227 11.91 -5.30 4.87
CA ASN A 227 11.58 -6.69 5.20
C ASN A 227 10.35 -7.20 4.44
N SER A 228 9.77 -6.37 3.58
CA SER A 228 8.49 -6.64 2.89
C SER A 228 8.51 -7.88 2.01
N GLY A 229 9.67 -8.27 1.47
CA GLY A 229 9.86 -9.53 0.74
C GLY A 229 10.48 -10.66 1.56
N GLN A 230 10.55 -10.54 2.88
CA GLN A 230 11.15 -11.55 3.77
C GLN A 230 10.06 -12.25 4.59
N TYR A 231 9.49 -13.32 4.04
CA TYR A 231 8.36 -14.04 4.65
C TYR A 231 8.57 -14.45 6.12
N ASN A 232 9.79 -14.83 6.50
CA ASN A 232 10.11 -15.20 7.89
C ASN A 232 9.84 -14.07 8.90
N THR A 233 9.80 -12.81 8.46
CA THR A 233 9.45 -11.66 9.30
C THR A 233 7.93 -11.44 9.43
N PHE A 234 7.13 -12.21 8.70
CA PHE A 234 5.67 -12.27 8.84
C PHE A 234 5.25 -13.42 9.75
N GLU A 235 5.91 -14.59 9.67
CA GLU A 235 5.60 -15.78 10.49
C GLU A 235 5.42 -15.46 11.98
N THR A 236 6.25 -14.56 12.48
CA THR A 236 6.00 -13.83 13.73
C THR A 236 6.45 -12.39 13.51
N PRO A 237 5.63 -11.39 13.85
CA PRO A 237 4.46 -11.48 14.72
C PRO A 237 3.08 -11.37 14.01
N LEU A 238 2.98 -11.53 12.69
CA LEU A 238 1.72 -11.23 11.99
C LEU A 238 0.48 -11.91 12.59
N PRO A 239 0.48 -13.23 12.91
CA PRO A 239 -0.70 -13.87 13.48
C PRO A 239 -1.10 -13.28 14.84
N LEU A 240 -0.12 -12.91 15.68
CA LEU A 240 -0.37 -12.31 17.00
C LEU A 240 -1.01 -10.93 16.86
N LEU A 241 -0.52 -10.13 15.91
CA LEU A 241 -1.08 -8.81 15.64
C LEU A 241 -2.48 -8.91 15.01
N TYR A 242 -2.70 -9.87 14.12
CA TYR A 242 -4.01 -10.19 13.53
C TYR A 242 -5.04 -10.54 14.62
N ASP A 243 -4.72 -11.48 15.50
CA ASP A 243 -5.60 -11.91 16.59
C ASP A 243 -5.91 -10.74 17.54
N TYR A 244 -4.90 -9.93 17.85
CA TYR A 244 -5.10 -8.73 18.66
C TYR A 244 -6.07 -7.75 18.01
N VAL A 245 -5.89 -7.45 16.72
CA VAL A 245 -6.77 -6.53 15.97
C VAL A 245 -8.19 -7.05 15.94
N LYS A 246 -8.40 -8.33 15.55
CA LYS A 246 -9.73 -8.94 15.54
C LYS A 246 -10.40 -8.96 16.92
N SER A 247 -9.63 -9.19 17.99
CA SER A 247 -10.16 -9.19 19.36
C SER A 247 -10.59 -7.80 19.88
N LYS A 248 -10.17 -6.72 19.20
CA LYS A 248 -10.44 -5.33 19.60
C LYS A 248 -11.38 -4.58 18.67
N ALA A 249 -11.48 -5.03 17.42
CA ALA A 249 -12.42 -4.45 16.48
C ALA A 249 -13.86 -4.59 17.01
N THR A 250 -14.62 -3.51 16.89
CA THR A 250 -16.03 -3.47 17.32
C THR A 250 -16.99 -3.99 16.26
N ASN A 251 -16.58 -3.99 14.98
CA ASN A 251 -17.30 -4.66 13.91
C ASN A 251 -16.87 -6.15 13.87
N PRO A 252 -17.76 -7.11 14.20
CA PRO A 252 -17.42 -8.54 14.17
C PRO A 252 -17.04 -9.02 12.75
N SER A 253 -17.65 -8.40 11.74
CA SER A 253 -17.45 -8.67 10.31
C SER A 253 -16.28 -7.88 9.70
N VAL A 254 -15.43 -7.25 10.52
CA VAL A 254 -14.25 -6.52 10.02
C VAL A 254 -13.39 -7.41 9.12
N LYS A 255 -13.05 -6.88 7.96
CA LYS A 255 -12.17 -7.50 6.98
C LYS A 255 -10.73 -7.06 7.20
N ILE A 256 -9.82 -8.02 7.22
CA ILE A 256 -8.39 -7.75 7.34
C ILE A 256 -7.74 -7.72 5.95
N ILE A 257 -7.04 -6.61 5.71
CA ILE A 257 -6.29 -6.37 4.49
C ILE A 257 -4.80 -6.59 4.75
N LEU A 258 -4.10 -7.23 3.82
CA LEU A 258 -2.65 -7.06 3.68
C LEU A 258 -2.35 -6.06 2.57
N HIS A 259 -1.69 -4.96 2.93
CA HIS A 259 -1.24 -3.96 1.98
C HIS A 259 0.10 -4.43 1.37
N GLN A 260 0.05 -4.94 0.14
CA GLN A 260 1.23 -5.33 -0.62
C GLN A 260 1.93 -4.06 -1.11
N THR A 261 3.04 -3.72 -0.46
CA THR A 261 3.85 -2.54 -0.80
C THR A 261 4.73 -2.77 -2.03
N TRP A 262 5.48 -1.75 -2.44
CA TRP A 262 6.25 -1.73 -3.69
C TRP A 262 7.75 -1.95 -3.48
N ALA A 263 8.40 -2.44 -4.55
CA ALA A 263 9.86 -2.46 -4.65
C ALA A 263 10.41 -1.04 -4.77
N TYR A 264 11.65 -0.85 -4.30
CA TYR A 264 12.37 0.41 -4.43
C TYR A 264 12.71 0.73 -5.89
N ALA A 265 13.06 1.99 -6.16
CA ALA A 265 13.61 2.39 -7.45
C ALA A 265 14.93 1.65 -7.74
N GLN A 266 15.25 1.40 -9.00
CA GLN A 266 16.47 0.76 -9.48
C GLN A 266 17.73 1.49 -8.98
N ASN A 267 17.67 2.81 -8.85
CA ASN A 267 18.77 3.64 -8.36
C ASN A 267 18.76 3.87 -6.84
N SER A 268 17.89 3.19 -6.09
CA SER A 268 17.74 3.41 -4.65
C SER A 268 19.04 3.11 -3.90
N THR A 269 19.46 4.06 -3.06
CA THR A 269 20.59 3.89 -2.15
C THR A 269 20.16 3.45 -0.75
N HIS A 270 18.88 3.10 -0.56
CA HIS A 270 18.36 2.69 0.74
C HIS A 270 19.04 1.39 1.20
N ALA A 271 19.59 1.36 2.42
CA ALA A 271 20.39 0.23 2.90
C ALA A 271 19.62 -1.11 2.91
N GLY A 272 18.29 -1.05 3.11
CA GLY A 272 17.42 -2.22 3.03
C GLY A 272 17.33 -2.86 1.64
N PHE A 273 17.75 -2.17 0.57
CA PHE A 273 17.69 -2.72 -0.79
C PHE A 273 18.70 -3.86 -0.98
N ALA A 274 19.80 -3.84 -0.21
CA ALA A 274 20.81 -4.89 -0.22
C ALA A 274 20.25 -6.28 0.17
N ASN A 275 19.14 -6.32 0.91
CA ASN A 275 18.42 -7.56 1.22
C ASN A 275 17.94 -8.29 -0.04
N TYR A 276 17.79 -7.56 -1.15
CA TYR A 276 17.29 -8.05 -2.43
C TYR A 276 18.36 -7.96 -3.54
N GLY A 277 19.64 -7.89 -3.16
CA GLY A 277 20.75 -7.74 -4.11
C GLY A 277 20.79 -6.38 -4.81
N SER A 278 20.11 -5.37 -4.26
CA SER A 278 19.90 -4.07 -4.89
C SER A 278 19.27 -4.17 -6.29
N ASP A 279 18.35 -5.12 -6.46
CA ASP A 279 17.64 -5.38 -7.71
C ASP A 279 16.13 -5.23 -7.52
N GLN A 280 15.51 -4.37 -8.34
CA GLN A 280 14.11 -3.98 -8.21
C GLN A 280 13.16 -5.17 -8.43
N MET A 281 13.41 -5.98 -9.46
CA MET A 281 12.53 -7.11 -9.77
C MET A 281 12.67 -8.24 -8.75
N THR A 282 13.87 -8.47 -8.24
CA THR A 282 14.12 -9.39 -7.12
C THR A 282 13.32 -8.95 -5.89
N MET A 283 13.34 -7.66 -5.55
CA MET A 283 12.54 -7.12 -4.45
C MET A 283 11.04 -7.26 -4.71
N TYR A 284 10.56 -6.90 -5.90
CA TYR A 284 9.15 -7.01 -6.28
C TYR A 284 8.63 -8.45 -6.14
N HIS A 285 9.30 -9.42 -6.75
CA HIS A 285 8.89 -10.81 -6.68
C HIS A 285 8.94 -11.36 -5.24
N ALA A 286 9.93 -10.96 -4.46
CA ALA A 286 10.02 -11.33 -3.05
C ALA A 286 8.84 -10.78 -2.24
N ILE A 287 8.41 -9.55 -2.49
CA ILE A 287 7.24 -8.94 -1.83
C ILE A 287 5.96 -9.68 -2.19
N VAL A 288 5.73 -9.93 -3.49
CA VAL A 288 4.53 -10.66 -3.94
C VAL A 288 4.46 -12.05 -3.30
N ASP A 289 5.56 -12.81 -3.28
CA ASP A 289 5.61 -14.12 -2.61
C ASP A 289 5.35 -14.01 -1.10
N ALA A 290 6.07 -13.13 -0.41
CA ALA A 290 5.98 -13.00 1.04
C ALA A 290 4.59 -12.57 1.49
N VAL A 291 3.99 -11.58 0.82
CA VAL A 291 2.65 -11.08 1.15
C VAL A 291 1.58 -12.11 0.78
N GLY A 292 1.71 -12.82 -0.35
CA GLY A 292 0.79 -13.90 -0.71
C GLY A 292 0.80 -15.04 0.31
N ARG A 293 1.98 -15.46 0.77
CA ARG A 293 2.11 -16.45 1.84
C ARG A 293 1.60 -15.94 3.18
N ALA A 294 1.85 -14.67 3.51
CA ALA A 294 1.34 -14.03 4.71
C ALA A 294 -0.20 -13.94 4.70
N GLY A 295 -0.82 -13.71 3.54
CA GLY A 295 -2.27 -13.73 3.37
C GLY A 295 -2.86 -15.08 3.73
N ASN A 296 -2.24 -16.16 3.26
CA ASN A 296 -2.63 -17.53 3.64
C ASN A 296 -2.38 -17.83 5.13
N LEU A 297 -1.33 -17.26 5.73
CA LEU A 297 -0.97 -17.48 7.12
C LEU A 297 -2.06 -17.02 8.10
N ILE A 298 -2.70 -15.88 7.81
CA ILE A 298 -3.77 -15.30 8.66
C ILE A 298 -5.16 -15.43 8.04
N ASN A 299 -5.29 -16.06 6.88
CA ASN A 299 -6.52 -16.09 6.08
C ASN A 299 -7.07 -14.67 5.86
N ALA A 300 -6.22 -13.76 5.37
CA ALA A 300 -6.59 -12.38 5.10
C ALA A 300 -7.74 -12.30 4.08
N ASP A 301 -8.68 -11.39 4.32
CA ASP A 301 -9.86 -11.20 3.45
C ASP A 301 -9.47 -10.57 2.10
N LEU A 302 -8.44 -9.73 2.08
CA LEU A 302 -7.99 -9.03 0.89
C LEU A 302 -6.47 -8.77 0.92
N ILE A 303 -5.85 -8.82 -0.26
CA ILE A 303 -4.51 -8.27 -0.51
C ILE A 303 -4.68 -7.11 -1.48
N ILE A 304 -4.26 -5.90 -1.09
CA ILE A 304 -4.29 -4.73 -1.99
C ILE A 304 -2.93 -4.65 -2.71
N PRO A 305 -2.88 -4.86 -4.05
CA PRO A 305 -1.64 -5.09 -4.81
C PRO A 305 -0.95 -3.80 -5.26
N VAL A 306 -0.69 -2.86 -4.35
CA VAL A 306 -0.03 -1.58 -4.71
C VAL A 306 1.35 -1.82 -5.31
N GLY A 307 2.09 -2.81 -4.79
CA GLY A 307 3.39 -3.20 -5.34
C GLY A 307 3.34 -3.53 -6.83
N THR A 308 2.36 -4.33 -7.23
CA THR A 308 2.11 -4.64 -8.64
C THR A 308 1.63 -3.42 -9.43
N ALA A 309 0.77 -2.55 -8.88
CA ALA A 309 0.33 -1.34 -9.57
C ALA A 309 1.49 -0.40 -9.90
N ILE A 310 2.40 -0.18 -8.95
CA ILE A 310 3.62 0.60 -9.19
C ILE A 310 4.51 -0.08 -10.22
N GLN A 311 4.66 -1.41 -10.16
CA GLN A 311 5.49 -2.13 -11.12
C GLN A 311 4.90 -2.12 -12.54
N ASN A 312 3.56 -2.17 -12.69
CA ASN A 312 2.87 -1.95 -13.95
C ASN A 312 3.18 -0.55 -14.50
N GLY A 313 2.97 0.48 -13.68
CA GLY A 313 3.23 1.87 -14.05
C GLY A 313 4.66 2.11 -14.53
N ARG A 314 5.65 1.45 -13.91
CA ARG A 314 7.06 1.52 -14.31
C ARG A 314 7.36 0.99 -15.72
N THR A 315 6.47 0.18 -16.29
CA THR A 315 6.60 -0.31 -17.68
C THR A 315 6.06 0.68 -18.73
N SER A 316 5.41 1.76 -18.30
CA SER A 316 4.96 2.84 -19.18
C SER A 316 6.08 3.83 -19.49
N VAL A 317 5.74 4.84 -20.28
CA VAL A 317 6.53 6.04 -20.56
C VAL A 317 7.03 6.76 -19.30
N ILE A 318 6.36 6.61 -18.15
CA ILE A 318 6.83 7.20 -16.88
C ILE A 318 8.17 6.59 -16.44
N GLY A 319 8.42 5.32 -16.76
CA GLY A 319 9.60 4.60 -16.30
C GLY A 319 9.68 4.51 -14.78
N ASP A 320 10.90 4.44 -14.24
CA ASP A 320 11.15 4.23 -12.80
C ASP A 320 11.00 5.50 -11.93
N ASN A 321 10.01 6.34 -12.23
CA ASN A 321 9.79 7.65 -11.59
C ASN A 321 8.57 7.69 -10.66
N PHE A 322 8.21 6.54 -10.08
CA PHE A 322 7.13 6.46 -9.09
C PHE A 322 7.60 6.75 -7.66
N ASN A 323 8.88 7.10 -7.47
CA ASN A 323 9.47 7.36 -6.16
C ASN A 323 10.10 8.75 -6.06
N ARG A 324 9.95 9.40 -4.90
CA ARG A 324 10.53 10.73 -4.63
C ARG A 324 11.97 10.71 -4.07
N ASP A 325 12.34 9.61 -3.42
CA ASP A 325 13.61 9.44 -2.70
C ASP A 325 14.21 8.03 -2.88
N GLY A 326 13.79 7.36 -3.95
CA GLY A 326 14.19 6.00 -4.30
C GLY A 326 13.44 4.91 -3.56
N TYR A 327 12.52 5.22 -2.62
CA TYR A 327 11.71 4.18 -1.97
C TYR A 327 10.30 4.62 -1.55
N HIS A 328 10.10 5.85 -1.12
CA HIS A 328 8.75 6.38 -0.92
C HIS A 328 8.15 6.86 -2.23
N LEU A 329 6.82 6.90 -2.32
CA LEU A 329 6.14 7.26 -3.57
C LEU A 329 6.32 8.74 -3.93
N ASP A 330 6.38 9.01 -5.23
CA ASP A 330 6.18 10.35 -5.76
C ASP A 330 4.87 10.93 -5.23
N MET A 331 4.89 12.21 -4.87
CA MET A 331 3.77 12.87 -4.22
C MET A 331 2.53 12.95 -5.11
N ASN A 332 2.67 12.90 -6.43
CA ASN A 332 1.56 12.91 -7.39
C ASN A 332 1.30 11.51 -7.93
N ILE A 333 2.04 11.06 -8.95
CA ILE A 333 1.71 9.85 -9.71
C ILE A 333 1.83 8.59 -8.85
N GLY A 334 2.86 8.54 -7.99
CA GLY A 334 3.09 7.41 -7.10
C GLY A 334 1.92 7.23 -6.13
N ARG A 335 1.68 8.24 -5.29
CA ARG A 335 0.57 8.22 -4.32
C ARG A 335 -0.79 8.05 -4.98
N TYR A 336 -1.04 8.68 -6.13
CA TYR A 336 -2.31 8.54 -6.85
C TYR A 336 -2.53 7.12 -7.38
N THR A 337 -1.48 6.46 -7.91
CA THR A 337 -1.55 5.06 -8.33
C THR A 337 -1.90 4.14 -7.15
N ALA A 338 -1.28 4.38 -5.98
CA ALA A 338 -1.59 3.64 -4.77
C ALA A 338 -3.04 3.85 -4.30
N ALA A 339 -3.50 5.10 -4.26
CA ALA A 339 -4.88 5.44 -3.90
C ALA A 339 -5.91 4.84 -4.88
N CYS A 340 -5.63 4.85 -6.19
CA CYS A 340 -6.46 4.19 -7.20
C CYS A 340 -6.56 2.69 -6.97
N THR A 341 -5.44 2.04 -6.62
CA THR A 341 -5.40 0.60 -6.34
C THR A 341 -6.20 0.26 -5.08
N TRP A 342 -6.06 1.06 -4.02
CA TRP A 342 -6.85 0.92 -2.80
C TRP A 342 -8.35 1.11 -3.06
N PHE A 343 -8.70 2.14 -3.83
CA PHE A 343 -10.07 2.46 -4.20
C PHE A 343 -10.73 1.27 -4.93
N GLU A 344 -10.12 0.79 -6.01
CA GLU A 344 -10.72 -0.29 -6.80
C GLU A 344 -10.75 -1.62 -6.03
N ALA A 345 -9.72 -1.92 -5.22
CA ALA A 345 -9.70 -3.13 -4.40
C ALA A 345 -10.81 -3.16 -3.34
N ILE A 346 -11.12 -2.02 -2.72
CA ILE A 346 -12.11 -1.94 -1.64
C ILE A 346 -13.54 -1.90 -2.21
N PHE A 347 -13.77 -1.12 -3.26
CA PHE A 347 -15.13 -0.87 -3.76
C PHE A 347 -15.52 -1.77 -4.94
N GLY A 348 -14.55 -2.43 -5.60
CA GLY A 348 -14.81 -3.18 -6.84
C GLY A 348 -15.28 -2.29 -7.99
N ILE A 349 -15.06 -0.98 -7.89
CA ILE A 349 -15.40 0.02 -8.91
C ILE A 349 -14.15 0.27 -9.75
N ASN A 350 -14.29 0.12 -11.07
CA ASN A 350 -13.20 0.39 -12.00
C ASN A 350 -12.75 1.85 -11.89
N VAL A 351 -11.46 2.06 -11.58
CA VAL A 351 -10.91 3.41 -11.39
C VAL A 351 -10.59 4.14 -12.70
N VAL A 352 -10.57 3.43 -13.84
CA VAL A 352 -10.29 4.02 -15.16
C VAL A 352 -11.43 4.95 -15.58
N GLY A 353 -11.07 6.18 -15.95
CA GLY A 353 -12.02 7.22 -16.38
C GLY A 353 -12.53 8.12 -15.26
N HIS A 354 -12.00 7.96 -14.05
CA HIS A 354 -12.23 8.87 -12.93
C HIS A 354 -11.77 10.30 -13.25
N SER A 355 -12.57 11.31 -12.89
CA SER A 355 -12.25 12.72 -13.18
C SER A 355 -11.40 13.35 -12.09
N PHE A 356 -11.46 12.85 -10.85
CA PHE A 356 -10.55 13.30 -9.81
C PHE A 356 -9.11 12.87 -10.11
N LYS A 357 -8.20 13.84 -10.08
CA LYS A 357 -6.75 13.64 -10.10
C LYS A 357 -6.04 14.72 -9.28
N PRO A 358 -4.80 14.48 -8.83
CA PRO A 358 -3.97 15.51 -8.21
C PRO A 358 -3.78 16.69 -9.15
N SER A 359 -3.77 17.93 -8.62
CA SER A 359 -3.57 19.13 -9.45
C SER A 359 -2.22 19.16 -10.17
N GLY A 360 -1.23 18.45 -9.65
CA GLY A 360 0.10 18.32 -10.25
C GLY A 360 0.27 17.16 -11.23
N LEU A 361 -0.80 16.39 -11.47
CA LEU A 361 -0.79 15.27 -12.41
C LEU A 361 -1.49 15.70 -13.70
N SER A 362 -0.90 15.42 -14.87
CA SER A 362 -1.56 15.61 -16.16
C SER A 362 -2.71 14.61 -16.33
N ASP A 363 -3.60 14.84 -17.29
CA ASP A 363 -4.68 13.87 -17.59
C ASP A 363 -4.11 12.54 -18.07
N TYR A 364 -3.05 12.59 -18.88
CA TYR A 364 -2.40 11.39 -19.41
C TYR A 364 -1.67 10.58 -18.33
N ASP A 365 -0.97 11.24 -17.41
CA ASP A 365 -0.29 10.52 -16.33
C ASP A 365 -1.30 9.96 -15.32
N ALA A 366 -2.45 10.63 -15.14
CA ALA A 366 -3.57 10.11 -14.36
C ALA A 366 -4.18 8.87 -15.02
N GLU A 367 -4.37 8.89 -16.34
CA GLU A 367 -4.84 7.73 -17.11
C GLU A 367 -3.87 6.54 -16.98
N ILE A 368 -2.56 6.78 -17.08
CA ILE A 368 -1.54 5.74 -16.83
C ILE A 368 -1.67 5.16 -15.41
N ALA A 369 -1.78 6.02 -14.39
CA ALA A 369 -1.91 5.59 -13.00
C ALA A 369 -3.18 4.76 -12.75
N GLN A 370 -4.31 5.18 -13.32
CA GLN A 370 -5.59 4.47 -13.24
C GLN A 370 -5.50 3.09 -13.91
N HIS A 371 -4.95 3.02 -15.12
CA HIS A 371 -4.78 1.74 -15.82
C HIS A 371 -3.78 0.82 -15.10
N ALA A 372 -2.69 1.35 -14.57
CA ALA A 372 -1.70 0.57 -13.83
C ALA A 372 -2.31 -0.07 -12.57
N ALA A 373 -3.13 0.71 -11.84
CA ALA A 373 -3.93 0.22 -10.72
C ALA A 373 -4.93 -0.85 -11.14
N HIS A 374 -5.75 -0.58 -12.17
CA HIS A 374 -6.75 -1.51 -12.68
C HIS A 374 -6.14 -2.86 -13.11
N PHE A 375 -5.04 -2.83 -13.84
CA PHE A 375 -4.33 -4.05 -14.24
C PHE A 375 -3.73 -4.81 -13.05
N ALA A 376 -3.33 -4.11 -11.98
CA ALA A 376 -2.89 -4.78 -10.77
C ALA A 376 -4.06 -5.45 -10.03
N ILE A 377 -5.27 -4.91 -10.09
CA ILE A 377 -6.46 -5.59 -9.55
C ILE A 377 -6.77 -6.85 -10.36
N GLN A 378 -6.62 -6.81 -11.68
CA GLN A 378 -6.84 -7.97 -12.54
C GLN A 378 -5.76 -9.05 -12.40
N ASN A 379 -4.49 -8.64 -12.32
CA ASN A 379 -3.32 -9.51 -12.27
C ASN A 379 -2.44 -9.16 -11.05
N PRO A 380 -2.88 -9.43 -9.81
CA PRO A 380 -2.23 -8.90 -8.59
C PRO A 380 -0.83 -9.43 -8.29
N ASN A 381 -0.44 -10.53 -8.93
CA ASN A 381 0.78 -11.27 -8.65
C ASN A 381 1.83 -11.19 -9.77
N GLU A 382 1.56 -10.44 -10.84
CA GLU A 382 2.48 -10.30 -11.97
C GLU A 382 2.37 -8.94 -12.65
N VAL A 383 3.48 -8.53 -13.28
CA VAL A 383 3.53 -7.25 -14.00
C VAL A 383 2.72 -7.38 -15.29
N THR A 384 1.75 -6.49 -15.48
CA THR A 384 1.09 -6.26 -16.76
C THR A 384 1.80 -5.08 -17.45
N GLU A 385 2.38 -5.34 -18.63
CA GLU A 385 3.03 -4.28 -19.40
C GLU A 385 2.02 -3.26 -19.92
N MET A 386 2.33 -1.97 -19.70
CA MET A 386 1.53 -0.83 -20.13
C MET A 386 1.77 -0.52 -21.61
N VAL A 387 1.54 -1.50 -22.50
CA VAL A 387 1.91 -1.46 -23.94
C VAL A 387 1.39 -0.22 -24.67
N ASP A 388 0.16 0.21 -24.38
CA ASP A 388 -0.47 1.39 -24.98
C ASP A 388 0.15 2.71 -24.50
N TYR A 389 0.89 2.65 -23.40
CA TYR A 389 1.55 3.79 -22.75
C TYR A 389 3.08 3.70 -22.83
N GLN A 390 3.65 2.78 -23.61
CA GLN A 390 5.10 2.70 -23.83
C GLN A 390 5.59 3.69 -24.89
N TYR A 391 4.69 4.18 -25.74
CA TYR A 391 5.08 5.03 -26.86
C TYR A 391 5.20 6.50 -26.48
N VAL A 392 6.45 6.93 -26.54
CA VAL A 392 6.97 8.23 -26.99
C VAL A 392 5.99 9.38 -27.13
N GLY A 393 5.24 9.35 -28.24
CA GLY A 393 4.38 10.44 -28.70
C GLY A 393 5.11 11.79 -28.74
N GLY A 394 5.44 12.29 -29.92
CA GLY A 394 5.97 13.64 -30.07
C GLY A 394 6.13 14.01 -31.53
N PRO A 395 5.99 15.29 -31.91
CA PRO A 395 6.26 15.67 -33.28
C PRO A 395 7.73 15.40 -33.60
N ASP A 396 8.04 14.95 -34.83
CA ASP A 396 9.43 14.80 -35.31
C ASP A 396 10.25 16.09 -35.10
N ILE A 397 9.57 17.23 -35.03
CA ILE A 397 10.14 18.56 -34.78
C ILE A 397 9.30 19.26 -33.71
N LEU A 398 9.95 19.64 -32.61
CA LEU A 398 9.37 20.40 -31.51
C LEU A 398 8.75 21.72 -32.03
N GLN A 399 7.43 21.89 -31.88
CA GLN A 399 6.70 23.07 -32.37
C GLN A 399 6.64 24.19 -31.31
N ASP A 400 6.37 23.82 -30.07
CA ASP A 400 6.29 24.72 -28.92
C ASP A 400 7.45 24.43 -27.95
N PRO A 401 7.95 25.43 -27.20
CA PRO A 401 9.08 25.22 -26.30
C PRO A 401 8.71 24.34 -25.12
N ILE A 402 9.66 23.56 -24.63
CA ILE A 402 9.58 22.87 -23.33
C ILE A 402 10.14 23.82 -22.27
N LEU A 403 9.43 23.97 -21.15
CA LEU A 403 9.79 24.83 -20.02
C LEU A 403 9.96 23.99 -18.76
N ILE A 404 11.17 23.96 -18.20
CA ILE A 404 11.52 23.09 -17.08
C ILE A 404 11.99 23.93 -15.90
N GLY A 405 11.33 23.78 -14.75
CA GLY A 405 11.76 24.37 -13.48
C GLY A 405 12.49 23.37 -12.57
N PHE A 406 13.40 23.87 -11.73
CA PHE A 406 14.22 23.03 -10.85
C PHE A 406 14.01 23.37 -9.37
N GLY A 407 13.48 22.41 -8.60
CA GLY A 407 13.41 22.47 -7.15
C GLY A 407 12.23 23.25 -6.57
N TYR A 408 11.25 23.63 -7.38
CA TYR A 408 10.04 24.28 -6.89
C TYR A 408 9.08 23.28 -6.23
N THR A 409 8.07 23.77 -5.52
CA THR A 409 7.24 22.92 -4.63
C THR A 409 5.78 22.80 -5.05
N THR A 410 5.39 23.41 -6.16
CA THR A 410 3.99 23.46 -6.59
C THR A 410 3.92 23.39 -8.11
N ALA A 411 3.28 22.33 -8.62
CA ALA A 411 3.08 22.14 -10.06
C ALA A 411 2.45 23.38 -10.70
N THR A 412 2.91 23.73 -11.90
CA THR A 412 2.51 24.93 -12.61
C THR A 412 2.12 24.57 -14.04
N PRO A 413 0.92 24.92 -14.52
CA PRO A 413 0.50 24.59 -15.88
C PRO A 413 1.49 25.09 -16.94
N GLY A 414 1.81 24.23 -17.90
CA GLY A 414 2.77 24.53 -18.98
C GLY A 414 4.25 24.49 -18.57
N TRP A 415 4.55 23.96 -17.38
CA TRP A 415 5.91 23.79 -16.88
C TRP A 415 6.14 22.36 -16.39
N ASP A 416 7.15 21.71 -16.94
CA ASP A 416 7.74 20.51 -16.36
C ASP A 416 8.58 20.88 -15.13
N GLY A 417 8.93 19.90 -14.31
CA GLY A 417 9.97 20.14 -13.33
C GLY A 417 10.25 19.05 -12.32
N PHE A 418 11.40 19.21 -11.68
CA PHE A 418 11.75 18.45 -10.50
C PHE A 418 11.11 19.10 -9.27
N ILE A 419 9.91 18.66 -8.95
CA ILE A 419 9.11 19.20 -7.84
C ILE A 419 9.53 18.51 -6.54
N GLY A 420 10.02 19.28 -5.57
CA GLY A 420 10.47 18.73 -4.28
C GLY A 420 11.73 19.39 -3.72
N ARG A 421 11.88 19.29 -2.39
CA ARG A 421 12.94 19.98 -1.63
C ARG A 421 14.25 19.22 -1.52
N GLU A 422 14.27 17.93 -1.85
CA GLU A 422 15.51 17.16 -1.87
C GLU A 422 16.20 17.47 -3.18
N GLY A 423 17.34 18.19 -3.13
CA GLY A 423 18.10 18.52 -4.33
C GLY A 423 18.37 17.24 -5.11
N SER A 424 18.02 17.23 -6.40
CA SER A 424 18.00 16.00 -7.20
C SER A 424 19.31 15.22 -7.05
N VAL A 425 19.12 13.95 -6.69
CA VAL A 425 20.14 12.92 -6.60
C VAL A 425 20.42 12.42 -8.02
N THR A 426 21.66 12.04 -8.32
CA THR A 426 22.00 11.37 -9.57
C THR A 426 20.99 10.26 -9.89
N GLY A 427 20.43 10.29 -11.10
CA GLY A 427 19.43 9.35 -11.61
C GLY A 427 18.00 9.85 -11.53
N SER A 428 17.70 11.04 -10.98
CA SER A 428 16.35 11.62 -11.13
C SER A 428 16.03 11.86 -12.60
N THR A 429 14.80 11.56 -13.02
CA THR A 429 14.36 11.77 -14.40
C THR A 429 13.03 12.53 -14.45
N ILE A 430 12.84 13.28 -15.52
CA ILE A 430 11.52 13.64 -16.03
C ILE A 430 11.38 12.86 -17.33
N ALA A 431 10.52 11.86 -17.32
CA ALA A 431 10.22 11.11 -18.52
C ALA A 431 9.22 11.91 -19.37
N ASN A 432 9.44 11.91 -20.69
CA ASN A 432 8.57 12.53 -21.69
C ASN A 432 8.05 13.93 -21.33
N LEU A 433 8.97 14.89 -21.37
CA LEU A 433 8.73 16.32 -21.22
C LEU A 433 7.57 16.79 -22.10
N ARG A 434 6.85 17.78 -21.60
CA ARG A 434 5.72 18.39 -22.27
C ARG A 434 6.11 19.75 -22.83
N ASP A 435 5.61 20.07 -24.00
CA ASP A 435 5.76 21.43 -24.50
C ASP A 435 4.87 22.40 -23.70
N SER A 436 5.03 23.70 -23.96
CA SER A 436 4.25 24.76 -23.29
C SER A 436 2.75 24.74 -23.59
N LYS A 437 2.28 23.81 -24.44
CA LYS A 437 0.88 23.52 -24.75
C LYS A 437 0.41 22.18 -24.15
N ASP A 438 1.23 21.56 -23.31
CA ASP A 438 0.98 20.29 -22.64
C ASP A 438 1.01 19.06 -23.56
N ASN A 439 1.53 19.20 -24.79
CA ASN A 439 1.71 18.05 -25.68
C ASN A 439 2.96 17.26 -25.30
N LEU A 440 2.87 15.94 -25.36
CA LEU A 440 4.03 15.05 -25.21
C LEU A 440 5.03 15.28 -26.35
N THR A 441 6.32 15.26 -26.02
CA THR A 441 7.39 15.58 -26.97
C THR A 441 8.27 14.37 -27.32
N GLY A 442 8.18 13.31 -26.53
CA GLY A 442 9.08 12.16 -26.53
C GLY A 442 10.49 12.44 -25.99
N ILE A 443 10.77 13.67 -25.56
CA ILE A 443 12.07 14.06 -25.02
C ILE A 443 12.10 13.78 -23.53
N SER A 444 13.13 13.12 -23.02
CA SER A 444 13.33 12.91 -21.57
C SER A 444 14.50 13.74 -21.06
N LEU A 445 14.53 13.97 -19.74
CA LEU A 445 15.66 14.59 -19.05
C LEU A 445 16.07 13.74 -17.86
N VAL A 446 17.37 13.46 -17.75
CA VAL A 446 17.98 12.73 -16.62
C VAL A 446 19.05 13.59 -15.96
N VAL A 447 19.07 13.65 -14.63
CA VAL A 447 20.20 14.21 -13.88
C VAL A 447 21.28 13.13 -13.72
N THR A 448 22.30 13.15 -14.58
CA THR A 448 23.34 12.11 -14.62
C THR A 448 24.48 12.35 -13.63
N GLU A 449 24.70 13.60 -13.22
CA GLU A 449 25.54 13.94 -12.07
C GLU A 449 24.81 14.99 -11.23
N GLY A 450 24.46 14.61 -10.00
CA GLY A 450 23.58 15.39 -9.13
C GLY A 450 24.12 16.77 -8.72
N PHE A 451 23.22 17.55 -8.13
CA PHE A 451 23.53 18.86 -7.56
C PHE A 451 23.97 18.73 -6.08
N HIS A 452 24.43 19.82 -5.48
CA HIS A 452 24.63 19.87 -4.03
C HIS A 452 23.28 19.80 -3.31
N GLY A 453 22.37 20.68 -3.71
CA GLY A 453 21.07 20.82 -3.04
C GLY A 453 20.13 21.77 -3.76
N ASN A 454 19.05 22.10 -3.05
CA ASN A 454 18.01 23.04 -3.47
C ASN A 454 18.18 24.38 -2.73
N ASN A 455 18.10 25.47 -3.48
CA ASN A 455 18.07 26.84 -2.99
C ASN A 455 16.66 27.42 -3.16
N VAL A 456 16.06 27.88 -2.06
CA VAL A 456 14.71 28.48 -2.00
C VAL A 456 14.73 30.01 -1.98
N SER A 457 15.83 30.60 -2.44
CA SER A 457 16.09 32.04 -2.38
C SER A 457 16.55 32.56 -3.74
N GLY A 458 15.75 32.32 -4.77
CA GLY A 458 15.83 33.03 -6.04
C GLY A 458 15.05 34.35 -6.03
N GLU A 459 15.27 35.16 -7.06
CA GLU A 459 14.51 36.40 -7.27
C GLU A 459 13.07 36.14 -7.72
N LYS A 460 12.20 37.12 -7.47
CA LYS A 460 10.79 37.17 -7.93
C LYS A 460 10.60 38.33 -8.89
N GLY A 461 9.46 38.36 -9.59
CA GLY A 461 9.12 39.45 -10.52
C GLY A 461 10.12 39.54 -11.67
N THR A 462 10.58 38.39 -12.18
CA THR A 462 11.56 38.35 -13.26
C THR A 462 11.00 38.94 -14.56
N THR A 463 11.84 39.57 -15.37
CA THR A 463 11.42 40.26 -16.61
C THR A 463 11.98 39.60 -17.87
N THR A 464 12.09 38.27 -17.85
CA THR A 464 12.63 37.46 -18.95
C THR A 464 11.60 37.20 -20.04
N ASP A 465 12.06 36.83 -21.24
CA ASP A 465 11.19 36.37 -22.35
C ASP A 465 10.51 35.01 -22.07
N LEU A 466 10.94 34.31 -21.02
CA LEU A 466 10.39 33.05 -20.54
C LEU A 466 9.10 33.22 -19.71
N ASN A 467 8.77 34.44 -19.28
CA ASN A 467 7.65 34.73 -18.37
C ASN A 467 7.64 33.80 -17.14
N ILE A 468 8.80 33.67 -16.47
CA ILE A 468 9.00 32.70 -15.38
C ILE A 468 8.09 33.06 -14.19
N PRO A 469 7.20 32.15 -13.76
CA PRO A 469 6.38 32.33 -12.56
C PRO A 469 7.23 32.46 -11.28
N ASP A 470 6.78 33.31 -10.34
CA ASP A 470 7.48 33.55 -9.06
C ASP A 470 7.73 32.27 -8.26
N ASN A 471 6.81 31.31 -8.31
CA ASN A 471 6.94 30.04 -7.61
C ASN A 471 8.00 29.12 -8.23
N ILE A 472 8.47 29.41 -9.45
CA ILE A 472 9.57 28.71 -10.12
C ILE A 472 10.87 29.51 -9.97
N SER A 473 10.86 30.82 -10.26
CA SER A 473 12.07 31.66 -10.20
C SER A 473 12.67 31.77 -8.79
N SER A 474 11.85 31.59 -7.75
CA SER A 474 12.29 31.57 -6.35
C SER A 474 13.16 30.35 -5.99
N TYR A 475 13.24 29.36 -6.87
CA TYR A 475 13.92 28.09 -6.62
C TYR A 475 15.06 27.85 -7.61
N SER A 476 16.07 27.12 -7.16
CA SER A 476 17.17 26.63 -7.99
C SER A 476 17.78 25.37 -7.41
N TYR A 477 18.31 24.52 -8.28
CA TYR A 477 19.37 23.61 -7.87
C TYR A 477 20.71 24.32 -7.91
N PHE A 478 21.61 23.94 -7.00
CA PHE A 478 22.93 24.55 -6.91
C PHE A 478 24.02 23.51 -6.66
N GLY A 479 25.26 23.84 -7.06
CA GLY A 479 26.46 23.12 -6.66
C GLY A 479 27.56 24.07 -6.20
N ASN A 480 28.73 23.53 -5.85
CA ASN A 480 29.83 24.26 -5.22
C ASN A 480 31.18 23.67 -5.66
N SER A 481 31.87 24.35 -6.58
CA SER A 481 33.04 23.79 -7.26
C SER A 481 34.38 24.07 -6.61
N THR A 482 34.49 25.07 -5.73
CA THR A 482 35.78 25.53 -5.22
C THR A 482 36.12 24.94 -3.85
N SER A 483 35.12 24.80 -2.98
CA SER A 483 35.33 24.26 -1.64
C SER A 483 34.08 23.57 -1.11
N ALA A 484 34.30 22.61 -0.20
CA ALA A 484 33.21 21.84 0.39
C ALA A 484 32.24 22.75 1.14
N PHE A 485 30.95 22.57 0.87
CA PHE A 485 29.86 23.24 1.56
C PHE A 485 29.05 22.17 2.29
N GLN A 486 28.85 22.35 3.60
CA GLN A 486 28.19 21.35 4.45
C GLN A 486 28.80 19.94 4.32
N GLY A 487 30.13 19.86 4.18
CA GLY A 487 30.86 18.60 4.09
C GLY A 487 30.85 17.90 2.73
N LYS A 488 30.21 18.48 1.70
CA LYS A 488 30.16 17.92 0.33
C LYS A 488 30.75 18.91 -0.68
N LEU A 489 31.56 18.41 -1.61
CA LEU A 489 32.04 19.16 -2.78
C LEU A 489 31.31 18.64 -4.02
N VAL A 490 30.76 19.53 -4.85
CA VAL A 490 30.09 19.18 -6.10
C VAL A 490 30.68 20.04 -7.22
N GLU A 491 31.77 19.54 -7.81
CA GLU A 491 32.57 20.25 -8.81
C GLU A 491 31.80 20.57 -10.09
N LYS A 492 30.87 19.68 -10.45
CA LYS A 492 29.98 19.82 -11.59
C LYS A 492 28.66 19.10 -11.35
N SER A 493 27.66 19.50 -12.09
CA SER A 493 26.41 18.77 -12.26
C SER A 493 26.16 18.55 -13.74
N VAL A 494 25.49 17.44 -14.08
CA VAL A 494 25.26 17.05 -15.46
C VAL A 494 23.82 16.59 -15.60
N ILE A 495 23.15 17.13 -16.61
CA ILE A 495 21.84 16.66 -17.07
C ILE A 495 21.95 16.19 -18.53
N THR A 496 21.23 15.15 -18.89
CA THR A 496 21.18 14.61 -20.25
C THR A 496 19.76 14.64 -20.76
N LEU A 497 19.59 15.19 -21.96
CA LEU A 497 18.36 15.14 -22.72
C LEU A 497 18.46 13.97 -23.70
N SER A 498 17.43 13.14 -23.81
CA SER A 498 17.36 12.03 -24.75
C SER A 498 16.03 12.06 -25.51
N GLY A 499 15.94 11.36 -26.64
CA GLY A 499 14.73 11.35 -27.49
C GLY A 499 14.61 12.56 -28.43
N LEU A 500 15.67 13.36 -28.56
CA LEU A 500 15.70 14.47 -29.51
C LEU A 500 15.86 13.96 -30.94
N ASN A 501 15.21 14.61 -31.90
CA ASN A 501 15.48 14.37 -33.32
C ASN A 501 16.94 14.72 -33.65
N LYS A 502 17.75 13.70 -33.98
CA LYS A 502 19.19 13.78 -34.32
C LYS A 502 19.52 14.65 -35.55
N ASP A 503 18.54 14.84 -36.44
CA ASP A 503 18.68 15.69 -37.62
C ASP A 503 18.23 17.13 -37.35
N GLY A 504 17.58 17.36 -36.20
CA GLY A 504 17.16 18.67 -35.71
C GLY A 504 18.28 19.47 -35.03
N ARG A 505 17.97 20.73 -34.75
CA ARG A 505 18.81 21.64 -33.96
C ARG A 505 17.97 22.28 -32.87
N TYR A 506 18.58 22.55 -31.73
CA TYR A 506 17.90 23.07 -30.55
C TYR A 506 18.62 24.26 -29.94
N ASN A 507 17.84 25.23 -29.46
CA ASN A 507 18.32 26.31 -28.60
C ASN A 507 17.95 25.96 -27.15
N LEU A 508 18.96 25.90 -26.29
CA LEU A 508 18.82 25.62 -24.86
C LEU A 508 19.13 26.89 -24.08
N CYS A 509 18.12 27.44 -23.41
CA CYS A 509 18.24 28.71 -22.68
C CYS A 509 18.04 28.50 -21.19
N PHE A 510 18.94 29.06 -20.40
CA PHE A 510 19.10 28.83 -18.98
C PHE A 510 18.86 30.12 -18.20
N PHE A 511 18.11 30.00 -17.10
CA PHE A 511 17.99 31.03 -16.09
C PHE A 511 18.43 30.46 -14.74
N GLY A 512 19.14 31.27 -13.96
CA GLY A 512 19.56 30.95 -12.60
C GLY A 512 19.55 32.21 -11.75
N SER A 513 19.10 32.08 -10.51
CA SER A 513 19.01 33.20 -9.59
C SER A 513 19.29 32.82 -8.14
N ARG A 514 20.04 33.68 -7.44
CA ARG A 514 20.19 33.73 -5.99
C ARG A 514 20.02 35.17 -5.55
N LYS A 515 18.93 35.47 -4.82
CA LYS A 515 18.67 36.81 -4.25
C LYS A 515 19.58 37.12 -3.06
N ASP A 516 19.53 38.35 -2.56
CA ASP A 516 20.24 38.79 -1.34
C ASP A 516 21.76 38.49 -1.37
N VAL A 517 22.37 38.49 -2.56
CA VAL A 517 23.81 38.31 -2.74
C VAL A 517 24.52 39.65 -2.59
N ALA A 518 25.61 39.68 -1.84
CA ALA A 518 26.38 40.89 -1.58
C ALA A 518 26.94 41.50 -2.87
N GLU A 519 27.05 42.82 -2.90
CA GLU A 519 27.67 43.54 -4.02
C GLU A 519 29.10 43.02 -4.28
N GLY A 520 29.40 42.68 -5.53
CA GLY A 520 30.70 42.14 -5.94
C GLY A 520 30.86 40.62 -5.80
N ASP A 521 29.93 39.89 -5.15
CA ASP A 521 29.89 38.41 -5.16
C ASP A 521 29.27 37.94 -6.50
N ASN A 522 30.14 37.60 -7.44
CA ASN A 522 29.82 37.07 -8.76
C ASN A 522 29.71 35.55 -8.70
N ARG A 523 28.50 35.03 -8.91
CA ARG A 523 28.20 33.60 -8.97
C ARG A 523 28.00 33.17 -10.42
N GLU A 524 28.97 33.54 -11.27
CA GLU A 524 28.95 33.16 -12.68
C GLU A 524 28.78 31.65 -12.80
N THR A 525 27.73 31.24 -13.51
CA THR A 525 27.41 29.86 -13.83
C THR A 525 27.68 29.64 -15.30
N LYS A 526 28.36 28.53 -15.60
CA LYS A 526 28.72 28.09 -16.94
C LYS A 526 27.86 26.88 -17.31
N TYR A 527 27.19 26.98 -18.46
CA TYR A 527 26.43 25.88 -19.06
C TYR A 527 27.12 25.46 -20.35
N THR A 528 27.49 24.19 -20.46
CA THR A 528 28.08 23.62 -21.69
C THR A 528 27.18 22.52 -22.21
N ALA A 529 26.55 22.76 -23.36
CA ALA A 529 25.71 21.78 -24.04
C ALA A 529 26.50 21.10 -25.15
N LYS A 530 26.41 19.77 -25.20
CA LYS A 530 27.18 18.92 -26.10
C LYS A 530 26.30 17.84 -26.73
N GLY A 531 26.24 17.85 -28.05
CA GLY A 531 25.82 16.74 -28.89
C GLY A 531 26.89 16.49 -29.95
N LYS A 532 26.56 16.57 -31.24
CA LYS A 532 27.56 16.58 -32.33
C LYS A 532 28.45 17.82 -32.31
N ASN A 533 27.90 18.94 -31.85
CA ASN A 533 28.62 20.17 -31.57
C ASN A 533 28.54 20.51 -30.08
N GLU A 534 29.44 21.40 -29.65
CA GLU A 534 29.55 21.84 -28.26
C GLU A 534 29.47 23.38 -28.23
N VAL A 535 28.61 23.93 -27.37
CA VAL A 535 28.46 25.37 -27.17
C VAL A 535 28.36 25.66 -25.67
N THR A 536 28.99 26.75 -25.25
CA THR A 536 29.00 27.20 -23.85
C THR A 536 28.32 28.56 -23.73
N ALA A 537 27.55 28.75 -22.66
CA ALA A 537 26.93 30.00 -22.29
C ALA A 537 27.16 30.31 -20.80
N TYR A 538 27.10 31.59 -20.43
CA TYR A 538 27.45 32.08 -19.10
C TYR A 538 26.41 33.05 -18.57
N ILE A 539 26.18 33.03 -17.25
CA ILE A 539 25.33 34.00 -16.57
C ILE A 539 25.81 34.26 -15.16
N ASN A 540 25.79 35.51 -14.70
CA ASN A 540 25.91 35.82 -13.27
C ASN A 540 24.55 35.62 -12.60
N THR A 541 24.44 34.63 -11.71
CA THR A 541 23.16 34.33 -11.05
C THR A 541 22.91 35.17 -9.80
N SER A 542 23.86 36.00 -9.37
CA SER A 542 23.72 36.88 -8.21
C SER A 542 22.68 37.98 -8.46
N ASN A 543 21.60 37.98 -7.68
CA ASN A 543 20.47 38.91 -7.78
C ASN A 543 19.90 39.02 -9.21
N ASN A 544 19.98 37.95 -10.00
CA ASN A 544 19.55 37.98 -11.40
C ASN A 544 18.03 37.96 -11.50
N THR A 545 17.47 38.96 -12.20
CA THR A 545 16.03 39.13 -12.46
C THR A 545 15.66 39.07 -13.94
N SER A 546 16.62 39.10 -14.86
CA SER A 546 16.31 39.37 -16.28
C SER A 546 17.24 38.72 -17.30
N GLU A 547 18.46 38.35 -16.92
CA GLU A 547 19.42 37.76 -17.85
C GLU A 547 19.15 36.28 -18.08
N ILE A 548 19.43 35.81 -19.30
CA ILE A 548 19.35 34.41 -19.73
C ILE A 548 20.61 34.06 -20.52
N ALA A 549 21.13 32.84 -20.32
CA ALA A 549 22.23 32.30 -21.12
C ALA A 549 21.69 31.27 -22.11
N CYS A 550 22.06 31.31 -23.39
CA CYS A 550 21.60 30.31 -24.38
C CYS A 550 22.76 29.62 -25.10
N THR A 551 22.69 28.30 -25.21
CA THR A 551 23.51 27.50 -26.13
C THR A 551 22.68 27.22 -27.37
N ASN A 552 22.99 27.92 -28.47
CA ASN A 552 22.18 27.91 -29.69
C ASN A 552 22.65 26.85 -30.69
N ASN A 553 21.72 26.36 -31.52
CA ASN A 553 21.99 25.44 -32.63
C ASN A 553 22.69 24.12 -32.23
N ILE A 554 22.39 23.60 -31.04
CA ILE A 554 22.89 22.30 -30.61
C ILE A 554 22.23 21.20 -31.45
N GLN A 555 23.05 20.41 -32.12
CA GLN A 555 22.63 19.21 -32.83
C GLN A 555 22.85 18.00 -31.91
N PRO A 556 21.81 17.20 -31.63
CA PRO A 556 21.96 15.99 -30.84
C PRO A 556 22.94 15.00 -31.47
N ASP A 557 23.50 14.12 -30.65
CA ASP A 557 24.38 13.05 -31.12
C ASP A 557 23.63 11.97 -31.93
N ASP A 558 24.34 10.90 -32.32
CA ASP A 558 23.74 9.82 -33.11
C ASP A 558 22.70 8.99 -32.34
N ALA A 559 22.70 9.08 -31.00
CA ALA A 559 21.68 8.48 -30.13
C ALA A 559 20.48 9.42 -29.88
N GLY A 560 20.51 10.65 -30.42
CA GLY A 560 19.48 11.65 -30.15
C GLY A 560 19.63 12.28 -28.77
N GLU A 561 20.86 12.37 -28.27
CA GLU A 561 21.16 12.90 -26.93
C GLU A 561 21.89 14.24 -26.97
N VAL A 562 21.66 15.04 -25.92
CA VAL A 562 22.43 16.24 -25.61
C VAL A 562 22.79 16.23 -24.13
N THR A 563 24.09 16.26 -23.82
CA THR A 563 24.60 16.40 -22.46
C THR A 563 24.81 17.87 -22.12
N ILE A 564 24.31 18.32 -20.98
CA ILE A 564 24.50 19.67 -20.45
C ILE A 564 25.29 19.57 -19.15
N THR A 565 26.49 20.14 -19.15
CA THR A 565 27.36 20.26 -17.96
C THR A 565 27.24 21.65 -17.35
N ILE A 566 26.99 21.72 -16.05
CA ILE A 566 26.85 22.94 -15.28
C ILE A 566 27.99 23.04 -14.25
N THR A 567 28.71 24.16 -14.27
CA THR A 567 29.81 24.44 -13.33
C THR A 567 29.82 25.91 -12.92
N ALA A 568 30.68 26.28 -11.97
CA ALA A 568 31.10 27.68 -11.84
C ALA A 568 31.82 28.13 -13.13
N GLY A 569 31.57 29.37 -13.54
CA GLY A 569 32.29 30.05 -14.63
C GLY A 569 33.65 30.58 -14.17
N GLU A 570 34.48 30.94 -15.14
CA GLU A 570 35.85 31.40 -14.88
C GLU A 570 35.90 32.73 -14.09
N ASN A 571 34.85 33.57 -14.15
CA ASN A 571 34.76 34.82 -13.39
C ASN A 571 34.03 34.65 -12.03
N ASN A 572 33.64 33.43 -11.66
CA ASN A 572 33.01 33.17 -10.38
C ASN A 572 33.99 33.45 -9.23
N ASN A 573 33.61 34.33 -8.30
CA ASN A 573 34.45 34.72 -7.17
C ASN A 573 33.82 34.38 -5.82
N SER A 574 32.71 33.64 -5.83
CA SER A 574 32.06 33.19 -4.60
C SER A 574 32.95 32.20 -3.85
N ALA A 575 32.98 32.28 -2.52
CA ALA A 575 33.93 31.53 -1.68
C ALA A 575 33.87 30.00 -1.88
N ASN A 576 32.71 29.46 -2.24
CA ASN A 576 32.49 28.04 -2.47
C ASN A 576 32.41 27.66 -3.96
N GLY A 577 32.49 28.62 -4.89
CA GLY A 577 32.28 28.36 -6.31
C GLY A 577 30.84 27.95 -6.61
N PHE A 578 29.88 28.69 -6.06
CA PHE A 578 28.46 28.37 -6.24
C PHE A 578 28.00 28.61 -7.68
N TYR A 579 27.27 27.64 -8.23
CA TYR A 579 26.57 27.74 -9.51
C TYR A 579 25.11 27.29 -9.36
N TYR A 580 24.22 27.81 -10.20
CA TYR A 580 22.77 27.63 -10.03
C TYR A 580 22.06 27.32 -11.35
N LEU A 581 21.01 26.50 -11.29
CA LEU A 581 20.05 26.28 -12.37
C LEU A 581 18.63 26.42 -11.81
N SER A 582 17.88 27.41 -12.28
CA SER A 582 16.47 27.62 -11.91
C SER A 582 15.53 27.11 -13.01
N VAL A 583 15.84 27.42 -14.28
CA VAL A 583 15.00 27.09 -15.43
C VAL A 583 15.85 26.69 -16.63
N LEU A 584 15.33 25.72 -17.40
CA LEU A 584 15.78 25.37 -18.76
C LEU A 584 14.60 25.51 -19.73
N ARG A 585 14.77 26.27 -20.81
CA ARG A 585 13.91 26.24 -22.00
C ARG A 585 14.59 25.44 -23.10
N ILE A 586 13.86 24.51 -23.71
CA ILE A 586 14.26 23.79 -24.93
C ILE A 586 13.35 24.26 -26.06
N SER A 587 13.92 24.62 -27.20
CA SER A 587 13.17 25.03 -28.39
C SER A 587 13.87 24.53 -29.64
N ALA A 588 13.12 24.21 -30.69
CA ALA A 588 13.72 23.98 -32.00
C ALA A 588 14.44 25.26 -32.46
N ALA A 589 15.62 25.09 -33.07
CA ALA A 589 16.28 26.16 -33.79
C ALA A 589 15.68 26.25 -35.20
N GLU A 590 15.45 27.48 -35.67
CA GLU A 590 14.95 27.76 -37.03
C GLU A 590 15.90 27.32 -38.14
#